data_AF-A0A9P6XRT1-F1
#
_entry.id   AF-A0A9P6XRT1-F1
#
_cell.length_a   1.000
_cell.length_b   1.000
_cell.length_c   1.000
_cell.angle_alpha   90.00
_cell.angle_beta   90.00
_cell.angle_gamma   90.00
#
_symmetry.space_group_name_H-M   'P 1'
#
loop_
_entity.id
_entity.type
_entity.pdbx_description
1 polymer ?
#
loop_
_entity_poly.entity_id
_entity_poly.type
_entity_poly.pdbx_seq_one_letter_code
_entity_poly.pdbx_strand_id
1 'polypeptide(L)'
;MTYDAIIVGGSFAGLSAALQLARARRRVLLIDGGQPRNRFAAHAHGFLGQDGKPPREILLQAREQLAQYPCVKFLDGEAVSASAHAGLLRVTTAAGEEVQGKHLILATGLRDQ
;
A
#
# COMPACT_ATOMS: atom_id res chain seq x y z
N MET A 1 14.48 10.77 5.42
CA MET A 1 13.60 10.71 6.62
C MET A 1 13.15 9.27 6.82
N THR A 2 13.01 8.81 8.05
CA THR A 2 12.65 7.40 8.36
C THR A 2 11.16 7.25 8.66
N TYR A 3 10.48 6.27 8.06
CA TYR A 3 9.09 5.94 8.33
C TYR A 3 8.96 4.99 9.55
N ASP A 4 7.80 4.99 10.20
CA ASP A 4 7.52 3.97 11.23
C ASP A 4 7.17 2.62 10.60
N ALA A 5 6.52 2.65 9.43
CA ALA A 5 6.26 1.48 8.60
C ALA A 5 6.29 1.83 7.11
N ILE A 6 6.87 0.94 6.31
CA ILE A 6 6.71 0.91 4.86
C ILE A 6 5.77 -0.24 4.52
N ILE A 7 4.81 -0.01 3.62
CA ILE A 7 3.88 -1.01 3.12
C ILE A 7 4.13 -1.16 1.63
N VAL A 8 4.43 -2.37 1.18
CA VAL A 8 4.63 -2.67 -0.25
C VAL A 8 3.39 -3.36 -0.76
N GLY A 9 2.67 -2.70 -1.66
CA GLY A 9 1.34 -3.04 -2.15
C GLY A 9 0.27 -2.11 -1.56
N GLY A 10 -0.37 -1.34 -2.42
CA GLY A 10 -1.39 -0.32 -2.10
C GLY A 10 -2.80 -0.70 -2.52
N SER A 11 -3.08 -2.00 -2.64
CA SER A 11 -4.45 -2.52 -2.81
C SER A 11 -5.12 -2.76 -1.45
N PHE A 12 -6.21 -3.55 -1.42
CA PHE A 12 -7.09 -3.72 -0.25
C PHE A 12 -6.34 -4.03 1.06
N ALA A 13 -5.40 -4.98 1.05
CA ALA A 13 -4.64 -5.36 2.23
C ALA A 13 -3.74 -4.22 2.75
N GLY A 14 -3.00 -3.57 1.85
CA GLY A 14 -2.10 -2.47 2.21
C GLY A 14 -2.84 -1.23 2.70
N LEU A 15 -3.93 -0.85 2.03
CA LEU A 15 -4.77 0.27 2.45
C LEU A 15 -5.42 0.00 3.82
N SER A 16 -5.90 -1.22 4.06
CA SER A 16 -6.46 -1.60 5.36
C SER A 16 -5.41 -1.50 6.49
N ALA A 17 -4.20 -2.01 6.27
CA ALA A 17 -3.09 -1.90 7.22
C ALA A 17 -2.68 -0.43 7.47
N ALA A 18 -2.59 0.36 6.39
CA ALA A 18 -2.27 1.78 6.46
C ALA A 18 -3.27 2.53 7.33
N LEU A 19 -4.56 2.24 7.23
CA LEU A 19 -5.60 2.94 7.99
C LEU A 19 -5.41 2.77 9.49
N GLN A 20 -5.07 1.57 9.95
CA GLN A 20 -4.84 1.32 11.38
C GLN A 20 -3.61 2.10 11.88
N LEU A 21 -2.52 2.07 11.11
CA LEU A 21 -1.28 2.79 11.45
C LEU A 21 -1.45 4.31 11.40
N ALA A 22 -2.19 4.82 10.42
CA ALA A 22 -2.52 6.23 10.28
C ALA A 22 -3.33 6.76 11.47
N ARG A 23 -4.33 5.98 11.92
CA ARG A 23 -5.11 6.32 13.13
C ARG A 23 -4.29 6.26 14.41
N ALA A 24 -3.25 5.44 14.44
CA ALA A 24 -2.24 5.44 15.49
C ALA A 24 -1.18 6.55 15.32
N ARG A 25 -1.38 7.49 14.37
CA ARG A 25 -0.48 8.62 14.05
C ARG A 25 0.95 8.21 13.70
N ARG A 26 1.12 7.00 13.14
CA ARG A 26 2.42 6.53 12.64
C ARG A 26 2.69 7.12 11.27
N ARG A 27 3.97 7.41 10.99
CA ARG A 27 4.40 7.83 9.65
C ARG A 27 4.48 6.61 8.75
N VAL A 28 3.61 6.55 7.75
CA VAL A 28 3.46 5.40 6.85
C VAL A 28 3.77 5.82 5.43
N LEU A 29 4.55 4.99 4.73
CA LEU A 29 4.71 5.07 3.29
C LEU A 29 4.08 3.83 2.65
N LEU A 30 3.17 4.04 1.70
CA LEU A 30 2.69 2.98 0.81
C LEU A 30 3.40 3.10 -0.53
N ILE A 31 4.00 2.01 -0.99
CA ILE A 31 4.61 1.87 -2.32
C ILE A 31 3.73 0.91 -3.12
N ASP A 32 3.20 1.35 -4.26
CA ASP A 32 2.29 0.52 -5.07
C ASP A 32 2.55 0.62 -6.57
N GLY A 33 2.56 -0.54 -7.24
CA GLY A 33 2.74 -0.65 -8.69
C GLY A 33 1.45 -0.52 -9.51
N GLY A 34 0.28 -0.32 -8.88
CA GLY A 34 -0.97 -0.06 -9.58
C GLY A 34 -1.57 -1.25 -10.35
N GLN A 35 -1.21 -2.49 -10.01
CA GLN A 35 -1.65 -3.70 -10.71
C GLN A 35 -2.50 -4.64 -9.82
N PRO A 36 -3.69 -4.20 -9.34
CA PRO A 36 -4.53 -5.04 -8.48
C PRO A 36 -4.95 -6.33 -9.21
N ARG A 37 -4.95 -7.47 -8.51
CA ARG A 37 -5.23 -8.79 -9.12
C ARG A 37 -6.59 -8.86 -9.80
N ASN A 38 -7.62 -8.26 -9.21
CA ASN A 38 -8.98 -8.28 -9.73
C ASN A 38 -9.26 -7.20 -10.80
N ARG A 39 -8.22 -6.55 -11.37
CA ARG A 39 -8.38 -5.53 -12.43
C ARG A 39 -9.10 -6.01 -13.70
N PHE A 40 -9.18 -7.34 -13.90
CA PHE A 40 -9.88 -7.95 -15.02
C PHE A 40 -11.40 -8.04 -14.82
N ALA A 41 -11.89 -7.93 -13.58
CA ALA A 41 -13.31 -8.00 -13.26
C ALA A 41 -13.96 -6.61 -13.27
N ALA A 42 -15.14 -6.50 -13.89
CA ALA A 42 -15.89 -5.25 -13.93
C ALA A 42 -16.45 -4.84 -12.56
N HIS A 43 -16.86 -5.81 -11.73
CA HIS A 43 -17.48 -5.60 -10.43
C HIS A 43 -16.92 -6.57 -9.38
N ALA A 44 -16.80 -6.10 -8.14
CA ALA A 44 -16.49 -6.91 -6.97
C ALA A 44 -17.78 -7.31 -6.24
N HIS A 45 -17.79 -8.51 -5.66
CA HIS A 45 -18.91 -9.04 -4.88
C HIS A 45 -18.43 -9.67 -3.58
N GLY A 46 -19.33 -9.84 -2.62
CA GLY A 46 -19.07 -10.50 -1.34
C GLY A 46 -18.35 -9.63 -0.31
N PHE A 47 -18.19 -8.33 -0.56
CA PHE A 47 -17.63 -7.38 0.40
C PHE A 47 -18.74 -6.45 0.94
N LEU A 48 -18.99 -6.52 2.25
CA LEU A 48 -20.02 -5.74 2.92
C LEU A 48 -19.91 -4.24 2.60
N GLY A 49 -21.01 -3.63 2.16
CA GLY A 49 -21.09 -2.21 1.79
C GLY A 49 -20.51 -1.86 0.41
N GLN A 50 -19.89 -2.82 -0.29
CA GLN A 50 -19.27 -2.62 -1.60
C GLN A 50 -19.73 -3.66 -2.64
N ASP A 51 -20.73 -4.48 -2.31
CA ASP A 51 -21.23 -5.52 -3.21
C ASP A 51 -21.75 -4.92 -4.53
N GLY A 52 -21.26 -5.46 -5.65
CA GLY A 52 -21.56 -4.97 -7.00
C GLY A 52 -20.76 -3.74 -7.44
N LYS A 53 -19.85 -3.20 -6.63
CA LYS A 53 -19.08 -2.00 -7.03
C LYS A 53 -17.86 -2.35 -7.88
N PRO A 54 -17.47 -1.50 -8.85
CA PRO A 54 -16.22 -1.66 -9.57
C PRO A 54 -15.01 -1.67 -8.62
N PRO A 55 -14.08 -2.65 -8.73
CA PRO A 55 -12.93 -2.75 -7.82
C PRO A 55 -12.10 -1.47 -7.72
N ARG A 56 -11.93 -0.77 -8.85
CA ARG A 56 -11.20 0.50 -8.92
C ARG A 56 -11.83 1.59 -8.05
N GLU A 57 -13.16 1.63 -7.97
CA GLU A 57 -13.87 2.66 -7.21
C GLU A 57 -13.74 2.42 -5.71
N ILE A 58 -13.76 1.15 -5.28
CA ILE A 58 -13.49 0.77 -3.90
C ILE A 58 -12.07 1.22 -3.50
N LEU A 59 -11.08 0.98 -4.36
CA LEU A 59 -9.69 1.39 -4.10
C LEU A 59 -9.51 2.92 -4.06
N LEU A 60 -10.13 3.64 -5.01
CA LEU A 60 -10.07 5.11 -5.05
C LEU A 60 -10.68 5.71 -3.78
N GLN A 61 -11.87 5.27 -3.39
CA GLN A 61 -12.53 5.73 -2.16
C GLN A 61 -11.68 5.46 -0.92
N ALA A 62 -11.07 4.28 -0.82
CA ALA A 62 -10.18 3.95 0.30
C ALA A 62 -8.90 4.82 0.30
N ARG A 63 -8.33 5.11 -0.88
CA ARG A 63 -7.15 5.98 -1.02
C ARG A 63 -7.48 7.43 -0.65
N GLU A 64 -8.65 7.95 -1.05
CA GLU A 64 -9.14 9.28 -0.70
C GLU A 64 -9.34 9.45 0.81
N GLN A 65 -9.92 8.45 1.48
CA GLN A 65 -10.08 8.44 2.94
C GLN A 65 -8.72 8.45 3.65
N LEU A 66 -7.75 7.68 3.16
CA LEU A 66 -6.39 7.66 3.71
C LEU A 66 -5.62 8.96 3.47
N ALA A 67 -5.86 9.63 2.34
CA ALA A 67 -5.22 10.91 2.02
C ALA A 67 -5.57 12.03 3.02
N GLN A 68 -6.65 11.88 3.80
CA GLN A 68 -7.00 12.78 4.90
C GLN A 68 -6.02 12.70 6.08
N TYR A 69 -5.19 11.65 6.16
CA TYR A 69 -4.21 11.49 7.23
C TYR A 69 -2.83 12.02 6.77
N PRO A 70 -2.34 13.15 7.31
CA PRO A 70 -1.10 13.77 6.85
C PRO A 70 0.16 12.93 7.11
N CYS A 71 0.06 11.93 8.00
CA CYS A 71 1.13 10.99 8.31
C CYS A 71 1.24 9.85 7.29
N VAL A 72 0.34 9.76 6.31
CA VAL A 72 0.38 8.78 5.21
C VAL A 72 0.94 9.44 3.97
N LYS A 73 1.88 8.76 3.32
CA LYS A 73 2.40 9.12 2.00
C LYS A 73 2.22 7.95 1.04
N PHE A 74 1.95 8.28 -0.21
CA PHE A 74 1.87 7.33 -1.31
C PHE A 74 3.04 7.57 -2.24
N LEU A 75 3.64 6.48 -2.70
CA LEU A 75 4.65 6.46 -3.75
C LEU A 75 4.15 5.48 -4.81
N ASP A 76 3.79 6.02 -5.97
CA ASP A 76 3.41 5.22 -7.11
C ASP A 76 4.70 4.69 -7.75
N GLY A 77 4.91 3.38 -7.69
CA GLY A 77 6.15 2.74 -8.12
C GLY A 77 6.27 1.29 -7.67
N GLU A 78 7.14 0.55 -8.35
CA GLU A 78 7.42 -0.85 -8.02
C GLU A 78 8.60 -0.91 -7.04
N ALA A 79 8.40 -1.57 -5.89
CA ALA A 79 9.51 -1.93 -5.00
C ALA A 79 10.22 -3.17 -5.56
N VAL A 80 11.53 -3.06 -5.82
CA VAL A 80 12.32 -4.12 -6.45
C VAL A 80 13.26 -4.82 -5.49
N SER A 81 13.58 -4.20 -4.35
CA SER A 81 14.37 -4.85 -3.31
C SER A 81 14.05 -4.31 -1.93
N ALA A 82 14.27 -5.15 -0.91
CA ALA A 82 14.22 -4.76 0.48
C ALA A 82 15.39 -5.41 1.24
N SER A 83 16.05 -4.65 2.11
CA SER A 83 17.19 -5.13 2.89
C SER A 83 17.22 -4.52 4.29
N ALA A 84 17.84 -5.22 5.23
CA ALA A 84 18.12 -4.66 6.55
C ALA A 84 19.47 -3.92 6.52
N HIS A 85 19.48 -2.70 7.05
CA HIS A 85 20.70 -1.88 7.15
C HIS A 85 20.67 -1.04 8.43
N ALA A 86 21.69 -1.19 9.27
CA ALA A 86 21.86 -0.41 10.51
C ALA A 86 20.61 -0.39 11.42
N GLY A 87 19.93 -1.54 11.56
CA GLY A 87 18.73 -1.66 12.41
C GLY A 87 17.44 -1.08 11.80
N LEU A 88 17.47 -0.68 10.53
CA LEU A 88 16.31 -0.24 9.75
C LEU A 88 16.10 -1.15 8.53
N LEU A 89 14.91 -1.08 7.95
CA LEU A 89 14.58 -1.70 6.68
C LEU A 89 14.64 -0.65 5.58
N ARG A 90 15.42 -0.93 4.54
CA ARG A 90 15.53 -0.13 3.31
C ARG A 90 14.71 -0.81 2.22
N VAL A 91 13.92 -0.02 1.48
CA VAL A 91 13.22 -0.46 0.27
C VAL A 91 13.71 0.39 -0.89
N THR A 92 14.07 -0.25 -1.99
CA THR A 92 14.49 0.41 -3.23
C THR A 92 13.42 0.20 -4.29
N THR A 93 13.06 1.28 -4.98
CA THR A 93 12.09 1.24 -6.08
C THR A 93 12.79 1.01 -7.42
N ALA A 94 12.03 0.61 -8.44
CA ALA A 94 12.53 0.46 -9.81
C ALA A 94 13.09 1.79 -10.37
N ALA A 95 12.62 2.93 -9.87
CA ALA A 95 13.11 4.26 -10.22
C ALA A 95 14.44 4.62 -9.52
N GLY A 96 14.95 3.76 -8.65
CA GLY A 96 16.17 3.99 -7.87
C GLY A 96 15.95 4.79 -6.58
N GLU A 97 14.71 5.15 -6.24
CA GLU A 97 14.41 5.80 -4.96
C GLU A 97 14.63 4.82 -3.81
N GLU A 98 15.36 5.28 -2.77
CA GLU A 98 15.56 4.52 -1.55
C GLU A 98 14.82 5.17 -0.38
N VAL A 99 14.04 4.36 0.31
CA VAL A 99 13.31 4.77 1.51
C VAL A 99 13.63 3.85 2.67
N GLN A 100 13.53 4.37 3.89
CA GLN A 100 13.85 3.63 5.10
C GLN A 100 12.70 3.65 6.10
N GLY A 101 12.48 2.53 6.77
CA GLY A 101 11.45 2.36 7.78
C GLY A 101 11.86 1.42 8.90
N LYS A 102 11.17 1.49 10.04
CA LYS A 102 11.39 0.57 11.18
C LYS A 102 10.75 -0.80 10.95
N HIS A 103 9.63 -0.84 10.23
CA HIS A 103 8.88 -2.05 9.93
C HIS A 103 8.49 -2.09 8.45
N LEU A 104 8.27 -3.30 7.93
CA LEU A 104 7.86 -3.56 6.56
C LEU A 104 6.62 -4.47 6.58
N ILE A 105 5.58 -4.09 5.85
CA ILE A 105 4.40 -4.92 5.61
C ILE A 105 4.40 -5.30 4.12
N LEU A 106 4.35 -6.60 3.85
CA LEU A 106 4.23 -7.13 2.49
C LEU A 106 2.76 -7.38 2.18
N ALA A 107 2.22 -6.60 1.25
CA ALA A 107 0.84 -6.64 0.78
C ALA A 107 0.77 -6.69 -0.76
N THR A 108 1.76 -7.32 -1.38
CA THR A 108 2.01 -7.33 -2.84
C THR A 108 0.99 -8.12 -3.65
N GLY A 109 0.16 -8.94 -3.00
CA GLY A 109 -0.79 -9.81 -3.67
C GLY A 109 -0.11 -11.00 -4.36
N LEU A 110 -0.74 -11.50 -5.43
CA LEU A 110 -0.25 -12.64 -6.20
C LEU A 110 -0.59 -12.45 -7.68
N ARG A 111 0.10 -13.22 -8.54
CA ARG A 111 -0.16 -13.31 -9.97
C ARG A 111 -0.71 -14.69 -10.30
N ASP A 112 -1.84 -14.72 -10.99
CA ASP A 112 -2.42 -15.95 -11.54
C ASP A 112 -1.54 -16.49 -12.68
N GLN A 113 -1.33 -17.81 -12.72
CA GLN A 113 -0.56 -18.53 -13.75
C GLN A 113 -1.49 -19.38 -14.60
#